data_AF-A0A2Y9BDL4-F1
#
_entry.id   AF-A0A2Y9BDL4-F1
#
_cell.length_a   1.000
_cell.length_b   1.000
_cell.length_c   1.000
_cell.angle_alpha   90.00
_cell.angle_beta   90.00
_cell.angle_gamma   90.00
#
_symmetry.space_group_name_H-M   'P 1'
#
loop_
_entity.id
_entity.type
_entity.pdbx_description
1 polymer ?
#
loop_
_entity_poly.entity_id
_entity_poly.type
_entity_poly.pdbx_seq_one_letter_code
_entity_poly.pdbx_strand_id
1 'polypeptide(L)'
;MKNAVIGFFLVIILIFSGVAIQTAEDRTTRKNELDNSLGAAMEQSMKILTVNTVYHIEKEDGSGELAADFIQGFLLKTTSNSDYTIEILDIDVEKGLLDVRAEETYKQVIGHGKISCRKTVILEDLVEKEDIFYHVSFQAGYAEHKGEEEKDYVLKQISIHSGDNLTAEALPNINMDKEGRRFRGWRMVKPADHTGILYNRENISDICVTEEIVLQAVYQTEEVI
;
A
#
# COMPACT_ATOMS: atom_id res chain seq x y z
N MET A 1 19.25 65.61 -26.02
CA MET A 1 19.64 64.36 -26.71
C MET A 1 19.94 63.23 -25.73
N LYS A 2 20.81 63.41 -24.71
CA LYS A 2 21.13 62.35 -23.72
C LYS A 2 19.90 61.71 -23.07
N ASN A 3 18.94 62.50 -22.59
CA ASN A 3 17.73 61.97 -21.95
C ASN A 3 16.78 61.25 -22.93
N ALA A 4 16.74 61.67 -24.19
CA ALA A 4 15.94 61.01 -25.23
C ALA A 4 16.55 59.65 -25.61
N VAL A 5 17.88 59.58 -25.68
CA VAL A 5 18.61 58.32 -25.91
C VAL A 5 18.41 57.36 -24.74
N ILE A 6 18.52 57.84 -23.49
CA ILE A 6 18.26 57.01 -22.29
C ILE A 6 16.81 56.51 -22.29
N GLY A 7 15.83 57.36 -22.59
CA GLY A 7 14.42 56.96 -22.68
C GLY A 7 14.16 55.88 -23.73
N PHE A 8 14.79 55.99 -24.90
CA PHE A 8 14.70 54.98 -25.95
C PHE A 8 15.25 53.62 -25.51
N PHE A 9 16.42 53.59 -24.86
CA PHE A 9 16.98 52.34 -24.32
C PHE A 9 16.13 51.73 -23.21
N LEU A 10 15.50 52.55 -22.34
CA LEU A 10 14.59 52.05 -21.31
C LEU A 10 13.36 51.36 -21.90
N VAL A 11 12.79 51.90 -22.97
CA VAL A 11 11.66 51.26 -23.67
C VAL A 11 12.08 49.93 -24.30
N ILE A 12 13.26 49.87 -24.92
CA ILE A 12 13.80 48.62 -25.48
C ILE A 12 14.01 47.56 -24.40
N ILE A 13 14.61 47.93 -23.27
CA ILE A 13 14.83 47.03 -22.13
C ILE A 13 13.49 46.50 -21.59
N LEU A 14 12.48 47.37 -21.49
CA LEU A 14 11.14 46.97 -21.04
C LEU A 14 10.49 45.95 -21.99
N ILE A 15 10.60 46.17 -23.31
CA ILE A 15 10.09 45.22 -24.32
C ILE A 15 10.81 43.87 -24.20
N PHE A 16 12.14 43.86 -24.14
CA PHE A 16 12.90 42.61 -24.01
C PHE A 16 12.61 41.87 -22.70
N SER A 17 12.43 42.61 -21.60
CA SER A 17 12.08 42.01 -20.31
C SER A 17 10.70 41.34 -20.36
N GLY A 18 9.72 41.99 -21.01
CA GLY A 18 8.39 41.41 -21.23
C GLY A 18 8.45 40.11 -22.04
N VAL A 19 9.18 40.12 -23.17
CA VAL A 19 9.35 38.92 -24.00
C VAL A 19 10.06 37.80 -23.24
N ALA A 20 11.07 38.12 -22.43
CA ALA A 20 11.79 37.14 -21.63
C ALA A 20 10.91 36.49 -20.56
N ILE A 21 10.12 37.28 -19.83
CA ILE A 21 9.18 36.78 -18.82
C ILE A 21 8.13 35.89 -19.47
N GLN A 22 7.49 36.36 -20.55
CA GLN A 22 6.48 35.58 -21.27
C GLN A 22 7.06 34.25 -21.75
N THR A 23 8.27 34.25 -22.32
CA THR A 23 8.92 33.02 -22.79
C THR A 23 9.18 32.03 -21.65
N ALA A 24 9.56 32.51 -20.47
CA ALA A 24 9.81 31.68 -19.31
C ALA A 24 8.53 31.08 -18.73
N GLU A 25 7.47 31.90 -18.64
CA GLU A 25 6.14 31.46 -18.20
C GLU A 25 5.54 30.43 -19.18
N ASP A 26 5.57 30.72 -20.48
CA ASP A 26 5.08 29.81 -21.53
C ASP A 26 5.80 28.46 -21.44
N ARG A 27 7.13 28.46 -21.28
CA ARG A 27 7.89 27.21 -21.11
C ARG A 27 7.48 26.43 -19.87
N THR A 28 7.21 27.11 -18.77
CA THR A 28 6.82 26.47 -17.51
C THR A 28 5.42 25.88 -17.62
N THR A 29 4.46 26.63 -18.14
CA THR A 29 3.09 26.18 -18.39
C THR A 29 3.07 24.97 -19.31
N ARG A 30 3.76 25.04 -20.45
CA ARG A 30 3.88 23.93 -21.41
C ARG A 30 4.49 22.70 -20.78
N LYS A 31 5.54 22.86 -19.96
CA LYS A 31 6.17 21.74 -19.25
C LYS A 31 5.18 21.07 -18.30
N ASN A 32 4.40 21.84 -17.56
CA ASN A 32 3.40 21.32 -16.63
C ASN A 32 2.23 20.64 -17.36
N GLU A 33 1.77 21.22 -18.47
CA GLU A 33 0.74 20.60 -19.32
C GLU A 33 1.22 19.26 -19.88
N LEU A 34 2.43 19.21 -20.45
CA LEU A 34 3.03 17.97 -20.95
C LEU A 34 3.17 16.92 -19.84
N ASP A 35 3.65 17.32 -18.66
CA ASP A 35 3.83 16.45 -17.50
C ASP A 35 2.52 15.84 -17.00
N ASN A 36 1.47 16.66 -16.95
CA ASN A 36 0.12 16.26 -16.53
C ASN A 36 -0.54 15.35 -17.57
N SER A 37 -0.50 15.73 -18.86
CA SER A 37 -1.09 14.94 -19.95
C SER A 37 -0.41 13.59 -20.08
N LEU A 38 0.93 13.55 -20.00
CA LEU A 38 1.70 12.30 -20.02
C LEU A 38 1.34 11.40 -18.85
N GLY A 39 1.41 11.93 -17.61
CA GLY A 39 1.11 11.14 -16.41
C GLY A 39 -0.33 10.61 -16.41
N ALA A 40 -1.28 11.46 -16.78
CA ALA A 40 -2.69 11.08 -16.78
C ALA A 40 -3.05 10.12 -17.92
N ALA A 41 -2.35 10.15 -19.05
CA ALA A 41 -2.52 9.17 -20.12
C ALA A 41 -1.95 7.81 -19.71
N MET A 42 -0.75 7.79 -19.13
CA MET A 42 -0.12 6.56 -18.62
C MET A 42 -0.95 5.92 -17.49
N GLU A 43 -1.47 6.70 -16.55
CA GLU A 43 -2.33 6.17 -15.48
C GLU A 43 -3.61 5.53 -16.05
N GLN A 44 -4.21 6.14 -17.06
CA GLN A 44 -5.42 5.61 -17.69
C GLN A 44 -5.15 4.31 -18.44
N SER A 45 -4.07 4.23 -19.22
CA SER A 45 -3.71 2.99 -19.92
C SER A 45 -3.42 1.85 -18.93
N MET A 46 -2.81 2.15 -17.78
CA MET A 46 -2.51 1.14 -16.75
C MET A 46 -3.77 0.66 -15.99
N LYS A 47 -4.78 1.52 -15.83
CA LYS A 47 -6.07 1.12 -15.22
C LYS A 47 -6.85 0.13 -16.07
N ILE A 48 -6.62 0.07 -17.38
CA ILE A 48 -7.25 -0.91 -18.28
C ILE A 48 -6.76 -2.32 -17.96
N LEU A 49 -5.53 -2.47 -17.46
CA LEU A 49 -4.96 -3.76 -17.06
C LEU A 49 -5.56 -4.34 -15.76
N THR A 50 -6.23 -3.53 -14.94
CA THR A 50 -6.65 -3.94 -13.57
C THR A 50 -8.09 -3.62 -13.23
N VAL A 51 -8.43 -2.33 -13.12
CA VAL A 51 -9.64 -1.86 -12.44
C VAL A 51 -10.84 -1.78 -13.39
N ASN A 52 -10.60 -1.45 -14.66
CA ASN A 52 -11.63 -1.34 -15.68
C ASN A 52 -11.15 -2.02 -16.97
N THR A 53 -11.10 -3.35 -16.98
CA THR A 53 -10.84 -4.12 -18.19
C THR A 53 -12.00 -3.90 -19.18
N VAL A 54 -11.94 -2.84 -19.97
CA VAL A 54 -12.89 -2.56 -21.05
C VAL A 54 -12.73 -3.60 -22.17
N TYR A 55 -11.52 -4.13 -22.31
CA TYR A 55 -11.16 -5.28 -23.14
C TYR A 55 -9.92 -5.97 -22.54
N HIS A 56 -9.60 -7.16 -23.03
CA HIS A 56 -8.48 -7.97 -22.53
C HIS A 56 -7.20 -7.67 -23.32
N ILE A 57 -6.15 -7.27 -22.62
CA ILE A 57 -4.79 -7.14 -23.17
C ILE A 57 -4.01 -8.40 -22.77
N GLU A 58 -3.45 -9.12 -23.75
CA GLU A 58 -2.67 -10.34 -23.46
C GLU A 58 -1.37 -10.00 -22.73
N LYS A 59 -1.03 -10.77 -21.69
CA LYS A 59 0.17 -10.51 -20.89
C LYS A 59 1.48 -10.78 -21.66
N GLU A 60 1.45 -11.74 -22.59
CA GLU A 60 2.65 -12.20 -23.31
C GLU A 60 3.00 -11.34 -24.55
N ASP A 61 2.01 -10.74 -25.23
CA ASP A 61 2.25 -9.92 -26.43
C ASP A 61 1.59 -8.52 -26.43
N GLY A 62 0.81 -8.20 -25.40
CA GLY A 62 -0.05 -7.01 -25.35
C GLY A 62 0.68 -5.68 -25.13
N SER A 63 2.02 -5.66 -25.14
CA SER A 63 2.80 -4.42 -25.08
C SER A 63 2.42 -3.47 -26.22
N GLY A 64 2.11 -4.01 -27.41
CA GLY A 64 1.62 -3.19 -28.53
C GLY A 64 0.28 -2.53 -28.25
N GLU A 65 -0.64 -3.25 -27.62
CA GLU A 65 -1.98 -2.74 -27.27
C GLU A 65 -1.91 -1.70 -26.16
N LEU A 66 -1.14 -1.97 -25.09
CA LEU A 66 -0.91 -1.02 -24.01
C LEU A 66 -0.24 0.27 -24.52
N ALA A 67 0.74 0.14 -25.41
CA ALA A 67 1.36 1.28 -26.08
C ALA A 67 0.35 2.08 -26.92
N ALA A 68 -0.51 1.40 -27.69
CA ALA A 68 -1.52 2.05 -28.52
C ALA A 68 -2.56 2.81 -27.67
N ASP A 69 -3.04 2.20 -26.59
CA ASP A 69 -3.97 2.83 -25.65
C ASP A 69 -3.36 4.05 -24.97
N PHE A 70 -2.11 3.94 -24.55
CA PHE A 70 -1.37 5.06 -24.02
C PHE A 70 -1.27 6.19 -25.05
N ILE A 71 -0.85 5.90 -26.29
CA ILE A 71 -0.70 6.91 -27.36
C ILE A 71 -2.05 7.57 -27.66
N GLN A 72 -3.13 6.78 -27.76
CA GLN A 72 -4.47 7.30 -27.98
C GLN A 72 -4.91 8.20 -26.83
N GLY A 73 -4.73 7.77 -25.58
CA GLY A 73 -5.05 8.57 -24.40
C GLY A 73 -4.24 9.87 -24.34
N PHE A 74 -2.96 9.82 -24.72
CA PHE A 74 -2.09 10.98 -24.77
C PHE A 74 -2.54 11.99 -25.84
N LEU A 75 -2.92 11.52 -27.03
CA LEU A 75 -3.45 12.36 -28.10
C LEU A 75 -4.78 13.02 -27.70
N LEU A 76 -5.67 12.30 -27.03
CA LEU A 76 -6.95 12.84 -26.57
C LEU A 76 -6.80 13.91 -25.48
N LYS A 77 -5.73 13.84 -24.67
CA LYS A 77 -5.45 14.80 -23.59
C LYS A 77 -4.66 16.01 -24.06
N THR A 78 -4.05 15.93 -25.24
CA THR A 78 -3.18 16.97 -25.77
C THR A 78 -3.93 17.78 -26.82
N THR A 79 -4.23 19.05 -26.51
CA THR A 79 -4.99 19.95 -27.40
C THR A 79 -4.14 21.05 -28.04
N SER A 80 -2.83 20.99 -27.80
CA SER A 80 -1.89 22.02 -28.16
C SER A 80 -1.42 21.88 -29.62
N ASN A 81 -1.25 23.01 -30.31
CA ASN A 81 -0.67 23.05 -31.65
C ASN A 81 0.87 22.97 -31.57
N SER A 82 1.37 21.76 -31.37
CA SER A 82 2.79 21.44 -31.20
C SER A 82 3.12 20.09 -31.83
N ASP A 83 4.41 19.89 -32.13
CA ASP A 83 4.91 18.60 -32.59
C ASP A 83 5.36 17.77 -31.39
N TYR A 84 4.84 16.55 -31.28
CA TYR A 84 5.15 15.62 -30.19
C TYR A 84 5.97 14.43 -30.69
N THR A 85 7.04 14.10 -29.98
CA THR A 85 7.79 12.84 -30.16
C THR A 85 7.64 12.01 -28.91
N ILE A 86 7.20 10.76 -29.08
CA ILE A 86 6.93 9.82 -28.00
C ILE A 86 7.88 8.64 -28.13
N GLU A 87 8.67 8.38 -27.09
CA GLU A 87 9.59 7.26 -26.99
C GLU A 87 9.14 6.35 -25.84
N ILE A 88 8.70 5.14 -26.16
CA ILE A 88 8.46 4.08 -25.18
C ILE A 88 9.82 3.44 -24.89
N LEU A 89 10.32 3.66 -23.68
CA LEU A 89 11.66 3.23 -23.25
C LEU A 89 11.64 1.81 -22.71
N ASP A 90 10.58 1.47 -21.97
CA ASP A 90 10.36 0.14 -21.44
C ASP A 90 8.86 -0.12 -21.27
N ILE A 91 8.45 -1.37 -21.45
CA ILE A 91 7.07 -1.81 -21.36
C ILE A 91 7.01 -3.30 -20.99
N ASP A 92 6.34 -3.61 -19.89
CA ASP A 92 6.14 -4.97 -19.41
C ASP A 92 4.71 -5.10 -18.88
N VAL A 93 3.84 -5.71 -19.67
CA VAL A 93 2.42 -5.87 -19.32
C VAL A 93 2.25 -6.79 -18.11
N GLU A 94 3.06 -7.85 -18.02
CA GLU A 94 2.98 -8.82 -16.94
C GLU A 94 3.36 -8.20 -15.60
N LYS A 95 4.44 -7.41 -15.56
CA LYS A 95 4.87 -6.68 -14.35
C LYS A 95 4.15 -5.35 -14.15
N GLY A 96 3.28 -4.97 -15.09
CA GLY A 96 2.62 -3.68 -15.09
C GLY A 96 3.60 -2.51 -15.06
N LEU A 97 4.56 -2.48 -15.98
CA LEU A 97 5.52 -1.38 -16.16
C LEU A 97 5.28 -0.65 -17.48
N LEU A 98 5.31 0.68 -17.42
CA LEU A 98 5.34 1.55 -18.60
C LEU A 98 6.28 2.73 -18.34
N ASP A 99 7.35 2.86 -19.12
CA ASP A 99 8.30 3.97 -19.08
C ASP A 99 8.33 4.72 -20.42
N VAL A 100 8.01 6.01 -20.39
CA VAL A 100 7.82 6.84 -21.58
C VAL A 100 8.51 8.18 -21.44
N ARG A 101 9.19 8.60 -22.51
CA ARG A 101 9.63 9.98 -22.71
C ARG A 101 8.77 10.65 -23.77
N ALA A 102 8.25 11.83 -23.43
CA ALA A 102 7.60 12.72 -24.37
C ALA A 102 8.44 13.98 -24.58
N GLU A 103 8.50 14.44 -25.81
CA GLU A 103 9.13 15.69 -26.22
C GLU A 103 8.12 16.54 -27.00
N GLU A 104 8.00 17.81 -26.65
CA GLU A 104 7.17 18.78 -27.36
C GLU A 104 8.04 19.87 -27.97
N THR A 105 7.84 20.14 -29.26
CA THR A 105 8.39 21.30 -29.97
C THR A 105 7.25 22.24 -30.36
N TYR A 106 7.36 23.51 -29.97
CA TYR A 106 6.31 24.51 -30.14
C TYR A 106 6.85 25.85 -30.65
N LYS A 107 5.98 26.66 -31.25
CA LYS A 107 6.35 28.01 -31.74
C LYS A 107 6.40 29.01 -30.59
N GLN A 108 7.43 29.86 -30.58
CA GLN A 108 7.56 30.99 -29.66
C GLN A 108 7.50 32.31 -30.42
N VAL A 109 7.44 33.43 -29.70
CA VAL A 109 7.56 34.78 -30.28
C VAL A 109 8.85 34.91 -31.09
N ILE A 110 9.93 34.26 -30.63
CA ILE A 110 11.21 34.17 -31.33
C ILE A 110 11.61 32.71 -31.41
N GLY A 111 11.53 32.12 -32.61
CA GLY A 111 11.98 30.75 -32.88
C GLY A 111 11.06 29.67 -32.30
N HIS A 112 11.67 28.57 -31.86
CA HIS A 112 10.96 27.40 -31.35
C HIS A 112 11.40 27.05 -29.94
N GLY A 113 10.42 26.71 -29.11
CA GLY A 113 10.63 26.13 -27.80
C GLY A 113 10.64 24.61 -27.88
N LYS A 114 11.40 23.98 -26.99
CA LYS A 114 11.46 22.53 -26.83
C LYS A 114 11.46 22.17 -25.36
N ILE A 115 10.60 21.22 -25.00
CA ILE A 115 10.50 20.68 -23.63
C ILE A 115 10.41 19.15 -23.70
N SER A 116 10.83 18.50 -22.62
CA SER A 116 10.70 17.05 -22.49
C SER A 116 10.29 16.68 -21.07
N CYS A 117 9.54 15.58 -20.96
CA CYS A 117 9.20 14.89 -19.73
C CYS A 117 9.43 13.39 -19.92
N ARG A 118 9.90 12.70 -18.88
CA ARG A 118 9.94 11.23 -18.80
C ARG A 118 9.19 10.82 -17.55
N LYS A 119 8.31 9.85 -17.68
CA LYS A 119 7.60 9.24 -16.55
C LYS A 119 7.62 7.73 -16.67
N THR A 120 7.62 7.10 -15.51
CA THR A 120 7.47 5.66 -15.36
C THR A 120 6.26 5.42 -14.47
N VAL A 121 5.37 4.53 -14.90
CA VAL A 121 4.25 4.03 -14.10
C VAL A 121 4.47 2.56 -13.85
N ILE A 122 4.29 2.17 -12.59
CA ILE A 122 4.32 0.78 -12.13
C ILE A 122 2.97 0.51 -11.51
N LEU A 123 2.33 -0.55 -11.97
CA LEU A 123 1.11 -1.07 -11.39
C LEU A 123 1.50 -1.90 -10.18
N GLU A 124 1.12 -1.43 -9.00
CA GLU A 124 1.27 -2.23 -7.79
C GLU A 124 0.11 -3.21 -7.73
N ASP A 125 0.43 -4.50 -7.73
CA ASP A 125 -0.51 -5.50 -7.22
C ASP A 125 -0.74 -5.15 -5.76
N LEU A 126 -1.93 -4.62 -5.46
CA LEU A 126 -2.47 -4.65 -4.11
C LEU A 126 -2.67 -6.13 -3.79
N VAL A 127 -1.59 -6.81 -3.40
CA VAL A 127 -1.70 -8.01 -2.59
C VAL A 127 -2.26 -7.50 -1.28
N GLU A 128 -3.59 -7.43 -1.20
CA GLU A 128 -4.28 -7.59 0.07
C GLU A 128 -3.83 -8.97 0.57
N LYS A 129 -2.65 -9.03 1.21
CA LYS A 129 -2.45 -10.01 2.25
C LYS A 129 -3.56 -9.67 3.21
N GLU A 130 -4.67 -10.39 3.15
CA GLU A 130 -5.68 -10.32 4.18
C GLU A 130 -4.89 -10.45 5.48
N ASP A 131 -4.82 -9.35 6.25
CA ASP A 131 -4.27 -9.39 7.58
C ASP A 131 -5.29 -10.17 8.41
N ILE A 132 -5.20 -11.49 8.32
CA ILE A 132 -6.07 -12.41 9.01
C ILE A 132 -5.62 -12.39 10.46
N PHE A 133 -6.51 -11.96 11.35
CA PHE A 133 -6.31 -12.05 12.78
C PHE A 133 -7.21 -13.13 13.36
N TYR A 134 -6.67 -13.89 14.31
CA TYR A 134 -7.44 -14.85 15.09
C TYR A 134 -7.49 -14.43 16.56
N HIS A 135 -8.56 -14.83 17.24
CA HIS A 135 -8.64 -14.65 18.67
C HIS A 135 -8.01 -15.82 19.43
N VAL A 136 -7.27 -15.46 20.49
CA VAL A 136 -6.75 -16.40 21.48
C VAL A 136 -7.43 -16.10 22.81
N SER A 137 -8.21 -17.06 23.30
CA SER A 137 -9.01 -16.95 24.52
C SER A 137 -8.44 -17.81 25.65
N PHE A 138 -8.24 -17.20 26.80
CA PHE A 138 -7.84 -17.88 28.05
C PHE A 138 -9.08 -18.04 28.94
N GLN A 139 -9.41 -19.25 29.32
CA GLN A 139 -10.60 -19.59 30.11
C GLN A 139 -10.24 -20.29 31.41
N ALA A 140 -11.02 -20.06 32.46
CA ALA A 140 -10.97 -20.86 33.68
C ALA A 140 -12.37 -21.27 34.09
N GLY A 141 -12.48 -22.44 34.72
CA GLY A 141 -13.69 -22.84 35.41
C GLY A 141 -13.82 -22.11 36.75
N TYR A 142 -15.02 -21.76 37.18
CA TYR A 142 -15.31 -21.33 38.56
C TYR A 142 -16.59 -21.99 39.06
N ALA A 143 -16.56 -22.45 40.30
CA ALA A 143 -17.72 -22.96 41.02
C ALA A 143 -17.98 -22.04 42.20
N GLU A 144 -19.14 -21.38 42.23
CA GLU A 144 -19.54 -20.48 43.31
C GLU A 144 -19.76 -21.22 44.63
N HIS A 145 -20.21 -22.47 44.57
CA HIS A 145 -20.51 -23.31 45.73
C HIS A 145 -19.94 -24.73 45.61
N LYS A 146 -19.58 -25.33 46.77
CA LYS A 146 -19.15 -26.72 46.84
C LYS A 146 -20.28 -27.65 46.39
N GLY A 147 -20.11 -28.29 45.23
CA GLY A 147 -21.07 -29.26 44.67
C GLY A 147 -21.83 -28.79 43.42
N GLU A 148 -21.59 -27.57 42.93
CA GLU A 148 -22.15 -27.09 41.65
C GLU A 148 -21.24 -27.40 40.45
N GLU A 149 -21.83 -27.44 39.26
CA GLU A 149 -21.09 -27.53 38.00
C GLU A 149 -20.21 -26.30 37.81
N GLU A 150 -18.92 -26.54 37.53
CA GLU A 150 -17.94 -25.50 37.29
C GLU A 150 -18.25 -24.81 35.94
N LYS A 151 -18.53 -23.50 35.98
CA LYS A 151 -18.81 -22.72 34.77
C LYS A 151 -17.52 -22.12 34.23
N ASP A 152 -17.27 -22.34 32.94
CA ASP A 152 -16.14 -21.71 32.25
C ASP A 152 -16.44 -20.22 31.96
N TYR A 153 -15.46 -19.36 32.25
CA TYR A 153 -15.50 -17.95 31.90
C TYR A 153 -14.17 -17.52 31.25
N VAL A 154 -14.25 -16.52 30.37
CA VAL A 154 -13.09 -15.97 29.65
C VAL A 154 -12.36 -14.97 30.55
N LEU A 155 -11.08 -15.23 30.83
CA LEU A 155 -10.19 -14.39 31.63
C LEU A 155 -9.53 -13.29 30.80
N LYS A 156 -9.13 -13.63 29.58
CA LYS A 156 -8.43 -12.74 28.65
C LYS A 156 -8.68 -13.21 27.24
N GLN A 157 -8.90 -12.28 26.33
CA GLN A 157 -8.95 -12.54 24.90
C GLN A 157 -8.06 -11.53 24.19
N ILE A 158 -7.26 -12.00 23.24
CA ILE A 158 -6.35 -11.17 22.45
C ILE A 158 -6.51 -11.48 20.97
N SER A 159 -6.17 -10.53 20.11
CA SER A 159 -6.18 -10.66 18.66
C SER A 159 -4.74 -10.75 18.17
N ILE A 160 -4.39 -11.80 17.43
CA ILE A 160 -3.03 -12.06 16.95
C ILE A 160 -3.07 -12.30 15.45
N HIS A 161 -2.06 -11.81 14.73
CA HIS A 161 -1.92 -11.98 13.29
C HIS A 161 -1.64 -13.44 12.94
N SER A 162 -2.20 -13.91 11.83
CA SER A 162 -2.02 -15.29 11.35
C SER A 162 -0.55 -15.56 11.01
N GLY A 163 0.03 -16.56 11.67
CA GLY A 163 1.43 -16.96 11.53
C GLY A 163 2.34 -16.46 12.65
N ASP A 164 1.87 -15.53 13.49
CA ASP A 164 2.63 -15.09 14.66
C ASP A 164 2.58 -16.14 15.79
N ASN A 165 3.66 -16.23 16.56
CA ASN A 165 3.70 -17.07 17.74
C ASN A 165 3.16 -16.32 18.97
N LEU A 166 2.51 -17.04 19.87
CA LEU A 166 2.16 -16.50 21.19
C LEU A 166 3.42 -16.11 21.97
N THR A 167 3.27 -15.16 22.90
CA THR A 167 4.37 -14.77 23.78
C THR A 167 4.01 -14.93 25.25
N ALA A 168 5.01 -14.96 26.12
CA ALA A 168 4.82 -15.04 27.57
C ALA A 168 3.93 -13.91 28.12
N GLU A 169 3.94 -12.74 27.49
CA GLU A 169 3.15 -11.56 27.84
C GLU A 169 1.68 -11.70 27.46
N ALA A 170 1.35 -12.63 26.55
CA ALA A 170 -0.02 -12.99 26.22
C ALA A 170 -0.73 -13.65 27.42
N LEU A 171 0.01 -14.29 28.33
CA LEU A 171 -0.58 -14.97 29.48
C LEU A 171 -1.29 -14.01 30.44
N PRO A 172 -2.42 -14.40 31.05
CA PRO A 172 -3.08 -13.62 32.09
C PRO A 172 -2.19 -13.43 33.34
N ASN A 173 -2.10 -12.20 33.86
CA ASN A 173 -1.33 -11.86 35.07
C ASN A 173 -2.13 -12.05 36.38
N ILE A 174 -3.09 -12.97 36.40
CA ILE A 174 -3.97 -13.19 37.56
C ILE A 174 -3.31 -14.23 38.48
N ASN A 175 -3.35 -14.02 39.80
CA ASN A 175 -2.99 -15.08 40.75
C ASN A 175 -4.02 -16.19 40.62
N MET A 176 -3.63 -17.27 39.94
CA MET A 176 -4.56 -18.29 39.52
C MET A 176 -4.79 -19.36 40.58
N ASP A 177 -3.96 -19.43 41.64
CA ASP A 177 -4.13 -20.42 42.70
C ASP A 177 -5.47 -20.21 43.44
N LYS A 178 -6.23 -21.29 43.62
CA LYS A 178 -7.51 -21.33 44.32
C LYS A 178 -7.32 -22.05 45.67
N GLU A 179 -8.21 -21.83 46.63
CA GLU A 179 -8.15 -22.53 47.93
C GLU A 179 -8.05 -24.07 47.74
N GLY A 180 -6.91 -24.65 48.10
CA GLY A 180 -6.61 -26.08 47.96
C GLY A 180 -6.38 -26.59 46.53
N ARG A 181 -6.29 -25.70 45.52
CA ARG A 181 -6.03 -26.05 44.12
C ARG A 181 -4.93 -25.17 43.52
N ARG A 182 -3.79 -25.77 43.20
CA ARG A 182 -2.65 -25.08 42.58
C ARG A 182 -2.77 -25.05 41.06
N PHE A 183 -2.53 -23.90 40.44
CA PHE A 183 -2.51 -23.73 38.99
C PHE A 183 -1.28 -24.44 38.38
N ARG A 184 -1.48 -25.17 37.28
CA ARG A 184 -0.42 -25.94 36.60
C ARG A 184 -0.07 -25.42 35.20
N GLY A 185 -0.99 -24.74 34.54
CA GLY A 185 -0.78 -24.25 33.18
C GLY A 185 -2.07 -24.21 32.39
N TRP A 186 -1.91 -23.97 31.10
CA TRP A 186 -2.98 -23.83 30.13
C TRP A 186 -3.01 -25.03 29.21
N ARG A 187 -4.17 -25.64 29.04
CA ARG A 187 -4.39 -26.73 28.09
C ARG A 187 -5.15 -26.20 26.90
N MET A 188 -4.67 -26.47 25.70
CA MET A 188 -5.39 -26.11 24.48
C MET A 188 -6.63 -27.00 24.33
N VAL A 189 -7.79 -26.38 24.21
CA VAL A 189 -9.07 -27.05 23.97
C VAL A 189 -9.60 -26.79 22.56
N LYS A 190 -9.14 -25.70 21.94
CA LYS A 190 -9.38 -25.38 20.53
C LYS A 190 -8.09 -24.85 19.90
N PRO A 191 -7.66 -25.36 18.73
CA PRO A 191 -8.12 -26.63 18.13
C PRO A 191 -7.99 -27.80 19.13
N ALA A 192 -8.74 -28.88 18.90
CA ALA A 192 -8.72 -30.03 19.80
C ALA A 192 -7.32 -30.67 19.77
N ASP A 193 -6.50 -30.32 20.75
CA ASP A 193 -5.13 -30.82 20.87
C ASP A 193 -5.10 -31.96 21.90
N HIS A 194 -4.92 -33.18 21.40
CA HIS A 194 -4.84 -34.40 22.23
C HIS A 194 -3.44 -34.68 22.78
N THR A 195 -2.48 -33.76 22.60
CA THR A 195 -1.10 -33.92 23.09
C THR A 195 -0.99 -33.95 24.62
N GLY A 196 -1.97 -33.38 25.33
CA GLY A 196 -1.94 -33.26 26.79
C GLY A 196 -0.87 -32.28 27.29
N ILE A 197 -0.30 -31.46 26.40
CA ILE A 197 0.70 -30.44 26.77
C ILE A 197 0.05 -29.37 27.64
N LEU A 198 0.75 -29.01 28.72
CA LEU A 198 0.43 -27.85 29.54
C LEU A 198 1.34 -26.69 29.16
N TYR A 199 0.74 -25.66 28.60
CA TYR A 199 1.41 -24.43 28.20
C TYR A 199 1.57 -23.49 29.40
N ASN A 200 2.77 -22.95 29.54
CA ASN A 200 3.17 -22.04 30.58
C ASN A 200 4.13 -21.00 29.98
N ARG A 201 4.76 -20.16 30.82
CA ARG A 201 5.62 -19.07 30.34
C ARG A 201 6.84 -19.56 29.52
N GLU A 202 7.27 -20.80 29.67
CA GLU A 202 8.47 -21.37 29.04
C GLU A 202 8.21 -21.94 27.64
N ASN A 203 6.98 -22.40 27.35
CA ASN A 203 6.65 -23.11 26.11
C ASN A 203 5.43 -22.52 25.35
N ILE A 204 4.81 -21.44 25.84
CA ILE A 204 3.68 -20.80 25.14
C ILE A 204 4.08 -20.28 23.75
N SER A 205 5.36 -19.97 23.55
CA SER A 205 5.92 -19.51 22.27
C SER A 205 6.00 -20.57 21.18
N ASP A 206 5.74 -21.83 21.53
CA ASP A 206 5.70 -22.93 20.56
C ASP A 206 4.36 -22.96 19.80
N ILE A 207 3.38 -22.17 20.24
CA ILE A 207 2.07 -22.05 19.58
C ILE A 207 2.15 -20.96 18.51
N CYS A 208 2.07 -21.38 17.24
CA CYS A 208 1.83 -20.50 16.10
C CYS A 208 0.33 -20.31 15.88
N VAL A 209 -0.13 -19.07 15.78
CA VAL A 209 -1.54 -18.73 15.64
C VAL A 209 -1.94 -18.79 14.17
N THR A 210 -2.58 -19.88 13.76
CA THR A 210 -3.14 -20.03 12.40
C THR A 210 -4.65 -20.20 12.38
N GLU A 211 -5.28 -20.20 13.56
CA GLU A 211 -6.72 -20.32 13.76
C GLU A 211 -7.12 -19.81 15.15
N GLU A 212 -8.43 -19.85 15.44
CA GLU A 212 -9.01 -19.52 16.73
C GLU A 212 -8.55 -20.48 17.84
N ILE A 213 -7.83 -19.96 18.83
CA ILE A 213 -7.27 -20.77 19.93
C ILE A 213 -8.03 -20.52 21.23
N VAL A 214 -8.33 -21.60 21.94
CA VAL A 214 -8.90 -21.54 23.30
C VAL A 214 -8.03 -22.37 24.23
N LEU A 215 -7.60 -21.75 25.33
CA LEU A 215 -6.72 -22.31 26.35
C LEU A 215 -7.47 -22.34 27.69
N GLN A 216 -7.63 -23.51 28.28
CA GLN A 216 -8.31 -23.70 29.57
C GLN A 216 -7.30 -23.91 30.71
N ALA A 217 -7.50 -23.21 31.82
CA ALA A 217 -6.68 -23.34 33.02
C ALA A 217 -6.80 -24.74 33.64
N VAL A 218 -5.67 -25.33 34.00
CA VAL A 218 -5.58 -26.64 34.65
C VAL A 218 -5.10 -26.50 36.09
N TYR A 219 -5.77 -27.21 36.99
CA TYR A 219 -5.58 -27.17 38.43
C TYR A 219 -5.28 -28.55 39.00
N GLN A 220 -4.48 -28.62 40.06
CA GLN A 220 -4.26 -29.84 40.84
C GLN A 220 -4.65 -29.61 42.31
N THR A 221 -5.40 -30.53 42.89
CA THR A 221 -5.75 -30.52 44.32
C THR A 221 -4.51 -30.77 45.16
N GLU A 222 -4.27 -29.94 46.18
CA GLU A 222 -3.29 -30.26 47.22
C GLU A 222 -3.88 -31.33 48.14
N GLU A 223 -3.39 -32.56 48.05
CA GLU A 223 -3.67 -33.57 49.07
C GLU A 223 -3.01 -33.12 50.37
N VAL A 224 -3.83 -32.76 51.35
CA VAL A 224 -3.40 -32.56 52.73
C VAL A 224 -3.02 -33.93 53.28
N ILE A 225 -1.73 -34.20 53.41
CA ILE A 225 -1.18 -35.34 54.16
C ILE A 225 -1.33 -35.06 55.66
#